data_AF-A0A952PLM0-F1
#
_entry.id   AF-A0A952PLM0-F1
#
_cell.length_a   1.000
_cell.length_b   1.000
_cell.length_c   1.000
_cell.angle_alpha   90.00
_cell.angle_beta   90.00
_cell.angle_gamma   90.00
#
_symmetry.space_group_name_H-M   'P 1'
#
loop_
_entity.id
_entity.type
_entity.pdbx_description
1 polymer ?
#
loop_
_entity_poly.entity_id
_entity_poly.type
_entity_poly.pdbx_seq_one_letter_code
_entity_poly.pdbx_strand_id
1 'polypeptide(L)'
;MVELNANREIQNPYNQMPDFTVELKKFENSTTLDFSPYQSAEVQLLSPLSNNENLPGLGISQGPDLFLPDVQIEPTNDFKGEQRLAQRGLTKEIPEAPSPPSDGSDQLKPAQPKTSDLPANARIALAAERNAEAKPWVGSRYEPQVHNGRLAGAAAVSMVLQDIGYDYADSANVGKLSSQLEQKGWQKVPLDQAKPGDVIYGGRLGKDWRAGGGNAHIGIVGQDGKVWHNDSKTGNWQADSVASSFPPEKYGEQVWVLRPPQANIPDKPVPDGPVRPDRAHPPSPGRDHRPRPHYVPEDVTPRPDDYSPRPGDDPNIRPEDSERNIEANKRILKKAAANVDRRLWAQSDFANSVKGGRLGCAASVSEVLKMSGFHYANSAGVGGLVDILKQQGWTRVPLSQAQAGDVVYGGKPGTRWWEGGGNAHIGVVGEDGQVFHNSSGRKRWVQDNLTTVFNSKRFGDNRWALRPPRNG
;
A
#
# COMPACT_ATOMS: atom_id res chain seq x y z
N MET A 1 35.00 38.22 -31.90
CA MET A 1 34.31 39.16 -32.80
C MET A 1 33.81 38.34 -33.99
N VAL A 2 32.51 38.05 -34.04
CA VAL A 2 31.84 37.28 -35.09
C VAL A 2 30.46 37.92 -35.28
N GLU A 3 30.15 38.37 -36.49
CA GLU A 3 28.82 38.84 -36.91
C GLU A 3 27.94 37.65 -37.31
N LEU A 4 26.65 37.72 -36.99
CA LEU A 4 25.62 36.81 -37.50
C LEU A 4 24.57 37.60 -38.27
N ASN A 5 24.49 37.36 -39.58
CA ASN A 5 23.38 37.77 -40.43
C ASN A 5 22.24 36.76 -40.32
N ALA A 6 21.02 37.22 -40.06
CA ALA A 6 19.81 36.40 -40.10
C ALA A 6 18.94 36.80 -41.29
N ASN A 7 18.84 35.93 -42.29
CA ASN A 7 17.75 35.98 -43.27
C ASN A 7 16.53 35.28 -42.68
N ARG A 8 15.38 35.96 -42.79
CA ARG A 8 14.10 35.54 -42.20
C ARG A 8 13.16 35.19 -43.34
N GLU A 9 12.68 33.95 -43.39
CA GLU A 9 11.52 33.57 -44.18
C GLU A 9 10.45 33.03 -43.23
N ILE A 10 9.25 33.61 -43.30
CA ILE A 10 8.12 33.36 -42.40
C ILE A 10 7.09 32.52 -43.16
N GLN A 11 6.78 31.31 -42.68
CA GLN A 11 5.45 30.70 -42.86
C GLN A 11 4.99 29.87 -41.63
N ASN A 12 3.67 29.81 -41.50
CA ASN A 12 2.75 29.54 -40.37
C ASN A 12 2.70 28.06 -39.85
N PRO A 13 1.89 27.68 -38.82
CA PRO A 13 2.42 26.98 -37.64
C PRO A 13 1.58 25.75 -37.21
N TYR A 14 2.06 24.53 -37.31
CA TYR A 14 1.49 23.43 -36.49
C TYR A 14 2.52 22.34 -36.23
N ASN A 15 2.75 22.08 -34.95
CA ASN A 15 3.42 20.90 -34.36
C ASN A 15 4.71 20.39 -35.05
N GLN A 16 5.84 20.88 -34.57
CA GLN A 16 7.08 20.10 -34.39
C GLN A 16 8.03 20.91 -33.50
N MET A 17 8.58 20.31 -32.44
CA MET A 17 9.74 20.89 -31.76
C MET A 17 10.93 20.83 -32.74
N PRO A 18 11.77 21.86 -32.84
CA PRO A 18 12.97 21.77 -33.66
C PRO A 18 13.94 20.76 -33.05
N ASP A 19 14.43 19.82 -33.87
CA ASP A 19 15.60 19.03 -33.53
C ASP A 19 16.82 19.95 -33.54
N PHE A 20 17.58 19.95 -32.45
CA PHE A 20 18.88 20.61 -32.39
C PHE A 20 19.97 19.54 -32.48
N THR A 21 20.85 19.65 -33.48
CA THR A 21 22.08 18.86 -33.56
C THR A 21 23.23 19.73 -33.04
N VAL A 22 23.92 19.26 -32.00
CA VAL A 22 25.16 19.89 -31.52
C VAL A 22 26.33 19.19 -32.21
N GLU A 23 27.03 19.90 -33.09
CA GLU A 23 28.24 19.40 -33.74
C GLU A 23 29.47 19.92 -32.97
N LEU A 24 30.17 19.03 -32.27
CA LEU A 24 31.41 19.37 -31.58
C LEU A 24 32.59 19.24 -32.54
N LYS A 25 33.16 20.39 -32.94
CA LYS A 25 34.44 20.39 -33.66
C LYS A 25 35.60 20.22 -32.68
N LYS A 26 36.37 19.16 -32.88
CA LYS A 26 37.62 18.87 -32.17
C LYS A 26 38.63 19.97 -32.47
N PHE A 27 39.10 20.67 -31.44
CA PHE A 27 40.30 21.50 -31.55
C PHE A 27 41.52 20.61 -31.34
N GLU A 28 42.36 20.54 -32.37
CA GLU A 28 43.70 19.98 -32.28
C GLU A 28 44.62 20.95 -31.54
N ASN A 29 45.49 20.38 -30.69
CA ASN A 29 46.56 21.00 -29.91
C ASN A 29 46.20 21.48 -28.48
N SER A 30 46.34 20.57 -27.52
CA SER A 30 47.00 20.89 -26.24
C SER A 30 47.44 19.61 -25.54
N THR A 31 48.72 19.53 -25.25
CA THR A 31 49.39 18.53 -24.41
C THR A 31 48.94 18.67 -22.94
N THR A 32 48.90 17.52 -22.27
CA THR A 32 48.61 17.21 -20.86
C THR A 32 48.67 18.35 -19.84
N LEU A 33 47.58 18.53 -19.09
CA LEU A 33 47.52 19.26 -17.81
C LEU A 33 47.17 18.25 -16.70
N ASP A 34 48.04 18.16 -15.71
CA ASP A 34 47.93 17.28 -14.53
C ASP A 34 47.32 18.09 -13.37
N PHE A 35 46.22 17.61 -12.79
CA PHE A 35 45.58 18.26 -11.64
C PHE A 35 45.65 17.34 -10.42
N SER A 36 46.37 17.82 -9.39
CA SER A 36 46.38 17.26 -8.03
C SER A 36 45.03 17.53 -7.32
N PRO A 37 44.52 16.59 -6.50
CA PRO A 37 43.12 16.59 -6.03
C PRO A 37 42.74 17.63 -4.95
N TYR A 38 43.54 18.69 -4.74
CA TYR A 38 43.30 19.67 -3.65
C TYR A 38 43.39 21.14 -4.07
N GLN A 39 42.85 21.53 -5.22
CA GLN A 39 42.62 22.94 -5.53
C GLN A 39 41.22 23.17 -6.13
N SER A 40 40.47 24.09 -5.52
CA SER A 40 39.25 24.65 -6.08
C SER A 40 39.59 25.83 -7.00
N ALA A 41 39.04 25.85 -8.21
CA ALA A 41 39.10 27.03 -9.09
C ALA A 41 37.82 27.86 -8.97
N GLU A 42 37.97 29.17 -8.82
CA GLU A 42 36.86 30.13 -8.83
C GLU A 42 36.64 30.64 -10.26
N VAL A 43 35.43 30.48 -10.81
CA VAL A 43 35.08 30.94 -12.16
C VAL A 43 34.25 32.21 -12.03
N GLN A 44 34.82 33.36 -12.39
CA GLN A 44 34.08 34.63 -12.51
C GLN A 44 33.39 34.72 -13.88
N LEU A 45 32.06 34.83 -13.87
CA LEU A 45 31.27 35.15 -15.05
C LEU A 45 31.07 36.68 -15.12
N LEU A 46 31.70 37.32 -16.10
CA LEU A 46 31.42 38.71 -16.44
C LEU A 46 30.15 38.78 -17.31
N SER A 47 29.05 39.28 -16.74
CA SER A 47 27.84 39.60 -17.49
C SER A 47 28.00 40.98 -18.17
N PRO A 48 27.67 41.13 -19.46
CA PRO A 48 27.62 42.44 -20.08
C PRO A 48 26.36 43.19 -19.64
N LEU A 49 26.55 44.39 -19.09
CA LEU A 49 25.49 45.35 -18.80
C LEU A 49 24.75 45.72 -20.09
N SER A 50 23.42 45.58 -20.07
CA SER A 50 22.53 46.09 -21.11
C SER A 50 21.39 46.87 -20.46
N ASN A 51 21.52 48.19 -20.47
CA ASN A 51 20.47 49.15 -20.15
C ASN A 51 19.52 49.26 -21.36
N ASN A 52 18.25 48.83 -21.24
CA ASN A 52 17.09 49.62 -21.68
C ASN A 52 15.75 48.87 -21.54
N GLU A 53 14.72 49.71 -21.44
CA GLU A 53 13.36 49.50 -20.96
C GLU A 53 12.45 48.67 -21.87
N ASN A 54 11.44 48.06 -21.23
CA ASN A 54 10.13 47.65 -21.74
C ASN A 54 10.03 46.56 -22.84
N LEU A 55 9.76 45.33 -22.41
CA LEU A 55 8.89 44.38 -23.12
C LEU A 55 7.96 43.65 -22.12
N PRO A 56 6.63 43.61 -22.33
CA PRO A 56 5.72 42.89 -21.47
C PRO A 56 5.57 41.44 -21.92
N GLY A 57 5.64 40.52 -20.95
CA GLY A 57 5.01 39.19 -21.07
C GLY A 57 5.95 38.06 -21.45
N LEU A 58 6.80 37.63 -20.51
CA LEU A 58 7.18 36.23 -20.30
C LEU A 58 7.53 36.11 -18.81
N GLY A 59 6.62 35.55 -18.02
CA GLY A 59 6.83 35.30 -16.60
C GLY A 59 7.86 34.18 -16.41
N ILE A 60 9.14 34.54 -16.36
CA ILE A 60 10.22 33.66 -15.90
C ILE A 60 10.59 34.15 -14.51
N SER A 61 10.17 33.41 -13.47
CA SER A 61 10.62 33.67 -12.11
C SER A 61 12.10 33.34 -12.00
N GLN A 62 12.89 34.31 -11.53
CA GLN A 62 14.29 34.08 -11.15
C GLN A 62 14.34 33.13 -9.95
N GLY A 63 15.01 31.99 -10.13
CA GLY A 63 15.39 31.05 -9.09
C GLY A 63 16.79 30.51 -9.42
N PRO A 64 17.67 30.31 -8.43
CA PRO A 64 19.07 29.98 -8.66
C PRO A 64 19.24 28.47 -8.74
N ASP A 65 19.05 27.85 -9.90
CA ASP A 65 19.46 26.45 -10.13
C ASP A 65 19.54 26.19 -11.65
N LEU A 66 20.69 26.52 -12.24
CA LEU A 66 21.06 26.05 -13.58
C LEU A 66 22.01 24.86 -13.41
N PHE A 67 21.45 23.65 -13.51
CA PHE A 67 22.19 22.40 -13.52
C PHE A 67 23.03 22.28 -14.80
N LEU A 68 24.34 22.13 -14.63
CA LEU A 68 25.25 21.68 -15.68
C LEU A 68 25.05 20.17 -15.91
N PRO A 69 25.18 19.64 -17.13
CA PRO A 69 25.12 18.20 -17.37
C PRO A 69 26.37 17.49 -16.78
N ASP A 70 26.12 16.36 -16.11
CA ASP A 70 27.13 15.52 -15.47
C ASP A 70 28.20 15.03 -16.45
N VAL A 71 29.47 15.26 -16.11
CA VAL A 71 30.63 14.60 -16.71
C VAL A 71 30.74 13.21 -16.10
N GLN A 72 30.46 12.17 -16.87
CA GLN A 72 30.72 10.79 -16.46
C GLN A 72 32.23 10.52 -16.47
N ILE A 73 32.80 10.21 -15.30
CA ILE A 73 34.13 9.63 -15.17
C ILE A 73 33.91 8.12 -14.96
N GLU A 74 34.29 7.31 -15.95
CA GLU A 74 34.29 5.85 -15.79
C GLU A 74 35.43 5.41 -14.86
N PRO A 75 35.17 4.59 -13.83
CA PRO A 75 36.23 3.99 -13.04
C PRO A 75 36.88 2.85 -13.83
N THR A 76 38.18 2.98 -14.11
CA THR A 76 39.03 1.87 -14.54
C THR A 76 39.18 0.87 -13.40
N ASN A 77 38.41 -0.22 -13.45
CA ASN A 77 38.56 -1.36 -12.57
C ASN A 77 39.78 -2.20 -12.97
N ASP A 78 40.94 -1.92 -12.37
CA ASP A 78 42.03 -2.89 -12.25
C ASP A 78 42.27 -3.19 -10.76
N PHE A 79 41.58 -4.22 -10.27
CA PHE A 79 41.97 -4.93 -9.04
C PHE A 79 41.89 -6.44 -9.31
N LYS A 80 42.91 -6.94 -9.99
CA LYS A 80 43.26 -8.37 -10.01
C LYS A 80 44.21 -8.63 -8.84
N GLY A 81 43.70 -9.23 -7.78
CA GLY A 81 44.51 -9.77 -6.70
C GLY A 81 43.71 -10.80 -5.93
N GLU A 82 44.22 -12.04 -5.88
CA GLU A 82 43.72 -13.18 -5.09
C GLU A 82 42.78 -14.19 -5.78
N GLN A 83 43.32 -14.81 -6.84
CA GLN A 83 43.09 -16.25 -7.08
C GLN A 83 44.41 -16.91 -7.47
N ARG A 84 45.21 -17.31 -6.48
CA ARG A 84 46.23 -18.38 -6.61
C ARG A 84 46.52 -18.98 -5.25
N LEU A 85 45.89 -20.12 -4.94
CA LEU A 85 46.46 -21.23 -4.15
C LEU A 85 45.44 -22.36 -4.05
N ALA A 86 45.11 -22.95 -5.19
CA ALA A 86 44.53 -24.30 -5.26
C ALA A 86 45.38 -25.09 -6.26
N GLN A 87 46.43 -25.73 -5.74
CA GLN A 87 47.07 -26.96 -6.26
C GLN A 87 48.44 -27.12 -5.60
N ARG A 88 48.49 -27.97 -4.58
CA ARG A 88 49.59 -28.91 -4.33
C ARG A 88 49.11 -29.93 -3.30
N GLY A 89 48.82 -31.13 -3.78
CA GLY A 89 48.61 -32.29 -2.93
C GLY A 89 49.89 -32.60 -2.17
N LEU A 90 49.76 -32.67 -0.84
CA LEU A 90 50.72 -33.23 0.09
C LEU A 90 49.93 -33.62 1.34
N THR A 91 49.42 -34.85 1.33
CA THR A 91 48.92 -35.53 2.52
C THR A 91 50.13 -35.87 3.39
N LYS A 92 50.27 -35.18 4.52
CA LYS A 92 51.06 -35.64 5.67
C LYS A 92 50.13 -35.73 6.86
N GLU A 93 49.97 -36.95 7.36
CA GLU A 93 49.31 -37.23 8.63
C GLU A 93 50.02 -36.48 9.76
N ILE A 94 49.27 -35.65 10.48
CA ILE A 94 49.69 -35.05 11.75
C ILE A 94 49.01 -35.86 12.84
N PRO A 95 49.74 -36.41 13.84
CA PRO A 95 49.12 -37.14 14.93
C PRO A 95 48.26 -36.21 15.80
N GLU A 96 47.09 -36.69 16.19
CA GLU A 96 46.15 -36.02 17.09
C GLU A 96 46.85 -35.52 18.36
N ALA A 97 46.75 -34.22 18.61
CA ALA A 97 47.11 -33.64 19.89
C ALA A 97 46.09 -34.10 20.95
N PRO A 98 46.54 -34.47 22.16
CA PRO A 98 45.63 -34.87 23.23
C PRO A 98 44.71 -33.71 23.62
N SER A 99 43.42 -34.01 23.74
CA SER A 99 42.40 -33.08 24.20
C SER A 99 42.83 -32.43 25.53
N PRO A 100 42.74 -31.10 25.67
CA PRO A 100 43.00 -30.46 26.95
C PRO A 100 41.99 -30.96 28.00
N PRO A 101 42.41 -31.09 29.27
CA PRO A 101 41.53 -31.54 30.34
C PRO A 101 40.32 -30.60 30.44
N SER A 102 39.12 -31.19 30.57
CA SER A 102 37.90 -30.43 30.81
C SER A 102 38.00 -29.78 32.19
N ASP A 103 38.39 -28.51 32.22
CA ASP A 103 38.23 -27.66 33.40
C ASP A 103 36.73 -27.52 33.68
N GLY A 104 36.28 -28.19 34.73
CA GLY A 104 34.91 -28.16 35.26
C GLY A 104 34.58 -26.83 35.93
N SER A 105 34.95 -25.71 35.34
CA SER A 105 34.41 -24.42 35.72
C SER A 105 33.03 -24.27 35.07
N ASP A 106 31.99 -24.61 35.84
CA ASP A 106 30.61 -24.13 35.64
C ASP A 106 30.61 -22.60 35.71
N GLN A 107 31.15 -21.95 34.68
CA GLN A 107 30.93 -20.53 34.44
C GLN A 107 29.47 -20.39 34.07
N LEU A 108 28.65 -20.03 35.07
CA LEU A 108 27.28 -19.57 34.90
C LEU A 108 27.24 -18.63 33.70
N LYS A 109 26.70 -19.11 32.57
CA LYS A 109 26.43 -18.27 31.40
C LYS A 109 25.67 -17.04 31.92
N PRO A 110 26.14 -15.82 31.65
CA PRO A 110 25.41 -14.62 32.04
C PRO A 110 23.97 -14.75 31.57
N ALA A 111 23.01 -14.53 32.47
CA ALA A 111 21.60 -14.59 32.12
C ALA A 111 21.35 -13.68 30.92
N GLN A 112 20.86 -14.24 29.81
CA GLN A 112 20.49 -13.45 28.64
C GLN A 112 19.44 -12.42 29.10
N PRO A 113 19.61 -11.12 28.75
CA PRO A 113 18.62 -10.12 29.11
C PRO A 113 17.25 -10.54 28.60
N LYS A 114 16.19 -10.30 29.38
CA LYS A 114 14.84 -10.67 28.97
C LYS A 114 14.48 -9.85 27.73
N THR A 115 13.76 -10.45 26.79
CA THR A 115 13.37 -9.75 25.55
C THR A 115 12.50 -8.52 25.81
N SER A 116 11.83 -8.45 26.97
CA SER A 116 11.09 -7.28 27.45
C SER A 116 11.98 -6.05 27.71
N ASP A 117 13.25 -6.26 28.06
CA ASP A 117 14.18 -5.20 28.47
C ASP A 117 14.83 -4.51 27.26
N LEU A 118 14.63 -5.06 26.07
CA LEU A 118 15.12 -4.50 24.83
C LEU A 118 14.29 -3.28 24.38
N PRO A 119 14.92 -2.24 23.80
CA PRO A 119 14.18 -1.16 23.15
C PRO A 119 13.22 -1.67 22.07
N ALA A 120 12.12 -0.96 21.80
CA ALA A 120 11.10 -1.37 20.82
C ALA A 120 11.69 -1.79 19.47
N ASN A 121 12.57 -0.96 18.94
CA ASN A 121 13.28 -1.18 17.69
C ASN A 121 13.99 -2.55 17.68
N ALA A 122 14.73 -2.86 18.74
CA ALA A 122 15.45 -4.13 18.85
C ALA A 122 14.47 -5.32 18.96
N ARG A 123 13.33 -5.15 19.65
CA ARG A 123 12.29 -6.19 19.74
C ARG A 123 11.61 -6.46 18.41
N ILE A 124 11.29 -5.41 17.64
CA ILE A 124 10.69 -5.53 16.30
C ILE A 124 11.65 -6.22 15.34
N ALA A 125 12.93 -5.81 15.32
CA ALA A 125 13.95 -6.45 14.49
C ALA A 125 14.13 -7.94 14.83
N LEU A 126 14.26 -8.25 16.13
CA LEU A 126 14.39 -9.63 16.60
C LEU A 126 13.17 -10.48 16.25
N ALA A 127 11.96 -9.92 16.37
CA ALA A 127 10.74 -10.60 15.97
C ALA A 127 10.71 -10.90 14.46
N ALA A 128 11.14 -9.95 13.62
CA ALA A 128 11.24 -10.16 12.19
C ALA A 128 12.24 -11.27 11.83
N GLU A 129 13.40 -11.31 12.48
CA GLU A 129 14.43 -12.34 12.29
C GLU A 129 13.98 -13.73 12.74
N ARG A 130 13.27 -13.83 13.86
CA ARG A 130 12.71 -15.11 14.35
C ARG A 130 11.68 -15.72 13.39
N ASN A 131 11.15 -14.92 12.48
CA ASN A 131 10.22 -15.36 11.44
C ASN A 131 10.93 -15.77 10.14
N ALA A 132 12.26 -15.86 10.11
CA ALA A 132 12.99 -16.30 8.92
C ALA A 132 12.41 -17.59 8.34
N GLU A 133 12.22 -17.59 7.02
CA GLU A 133 11.66 -18.69 6.22
C GLU A 133 10.20 -19.07 6.55
N ALA A 134 9.60 -18.47 7.56
CA ALA A 134 8.20 -18.69 7.91
C ALA A 134 7.26 -17.99 6.92
N LYS A 135 5.97 -18.29 7.04
CA LYS A 135 4.89 -17.56 6.35
C LYS A 135 3.96 -16.97 7.40
N PRO A 136 4.31 -15.81 8.01
CA PRO A 136 3.59 -15.30 9.19
C PRO A 136 2.08 -15.09 8.98
N TRP A 137 1.66 -14.98 7.72
CA TRP A 137 0.26 -14.81 7.31
C TRP A 137 -0.53 -16.13 7.17
N VAL A 138 0.09 -17.31 7.08
CA VAL A 138 -0.59 -18.61 6.92
C VAL A 138 -1.26 -19.00 8.23
N GLY A 139 -2.58 -19.20 8.24
CA GLY A 139 -3.40 -19.42 9.43
C GLY A 139 -3.96 -18.15 10.05
N SER A 140 -3.61 -16.97 9.52
CA SER A 140 -4.14 -15.68 9.96
C SER A 140 -5.45 -15.31 9.26
N ARG A 141 -6.13 -14.26 9.75
CA ARG A 141 -7.29 -13.66 9.06
C ARG A 141 -6.97 -13.09 7.66
N TYR A 142 -5.69 -12.93 7.33
CA TYR A 142 -5.26 -12.44 6.02
C TYR A 142 -4.99 -13.55 5.01
N GLU A 143 -4.86 -14.81 5.42
CA GLU A 143 -4.58 -15.92 4.50
C GLU A 143 -5.50 -15.93 3.26
N PRO A 144 -6.83 -15.73 3.39
CA PRO A 144 -7.71 -15.68 2.22
C PRO A 144 -7.46 -14.47 1.28
N GLN A 145 -6.80 -13.42 1.77
CA GLN A 145 -6.58 -12.15 1.06
C GLN A 145 -5.24 -12.12 0.31
N VAL A 146 -4.27 -12.94 0.70
CA VAL A 146 -2.88 -12.78 0.26
C VAL A 146 -2.43 -13.71 -0.87
N HIS A 147 -3.34 -14.57 -1.36
CA HIS A 147 -3.18 -15.41 -2.56
C HIS A 147 -1.86 -16.20 -2.60
N ASN A 148 -1.68 -17.11 -1.65
CA ASN A 148 -0.45 -17.92 -1.53
C ASN A 148 0.82 -17.07 -1.42
N GLY A 149 0.73 -15.92 -0.74
CA GLY A 149 1.88 -15.06 -0.44
C GLY A 149 2.12 -13.92 -1.42
N ARG A 150 1.47 -13.88 -2.59
CA ARG A 150 1.73 -12.84 -3.59
C ARG A 150 1.46 -11.41 -3.10
N LEU A 151 0.48 -11.23 -2.22
CA LEU A 151 0.11 -9.94 -1.64
C LEU A 151 0.34 -9.89 -0.12
N ALA A 152 1.18 -10.77 0.40
CA ALA A 152 1.31 -10.97 1.84
C ALA A 152 2.24 -9.98 2.55
N GLY A 153 2.92 -9.05 1.86
CA GLY A 153 3.87 -8.13 2.49
C GLY A 153 3.33 -7.43 3.74
N ALA A 154 2.23 -6.69 3.59
CA ALA A 154 1.62 -5.98 4.71
C ALA A 154 0.97 -6.93 5.74
N ALA A 155 0.42 -8.07 5.30
CA ALA A 155 -0.13 -9.07 6.20
C ALA A 155 0.96 -9.69 7.09
N ALA A 156 2.12 -10.03 6.53
CA ALA A 156 3.23 -10.60 7.25
C ALA A 156 3.82 -9.59 8.25
N VAL A 157 4.03 -8.33 7.83
CA VAL A 157 4.44 -7.25 8.74
C VAL A 157 3.41 -7.07 9.87
N SER A 158 2.12 -7.04 9.54
CA SER A 158 1.04 -6.94 10.53
C SER A 158 1.12 -8.07 11.56
N MET A 159 1.32 -9.31 11.12
CA MET A 159 1.43 -10.46 12.02
C MET A 159 2.66 -10.39 12.92
N VAL A 160 3.83 -10.02 12.38
CA VAL A 160 5.06 -9.83 13.16
C VAL A 160 4.89 -8.74 14.22
N LEU A 161 4.24 -7.61 13.86
CA LEU A 161 4.00 -6.51 14.79
C LEU A 161 2.94 -6.86 15.86
N GLN A 162 1.86 -7.54 15.49
CA GLN A 162 0.84 -8.00 16.43
C GLN A 162 1.40 -9.00 17.45
N ASP A 163 2.33 -9.86 17.01
CA ASP A 163 2.92 -10.88 17.87
C ASP A 163 3.66 -10.28 19.08
N ILE A 164 4.23 -9.08 18.90
CA ILE A 164 4.91 -8.29 19.95
C ILE A 164 4.02 -7.20 20.57
N GLY A 165 2.71 -7.24 20.31
CA GLY A 165 1.68 -6.45 21.00
C GLY A 165 1.20 -5.18 20.27
N TYR A 166 1.62 -4.94 19.03
CA TYR A 166 1.07 -3.83 18.22
C TYR A 166 -0.24 -4.24 17.54
N ASP A 167 -1.28 -4.50 18.34
CA ASP A 167 -2.57 -5.05 17.87
C ASP A 167 -3.29 -4.18 16.81
N TYR A 168 -2.96 -2.89 16.77
CA TYR A 168 -3.53 -1.95 15.80
C TYR A 168 -2.92 -2.08 14.38
N ALA A 169 -1.78 -2.77 14.23
CA ALA A 169 -1.13 -3.01 12.96
C ALA A 169 -1.91 -4.09 12.19
N ASP A 170 -3.13 -3.74 11.76
CA ASP A 170 -4.13 -4.68 11.25
C ASP A 170 -4.47 -4.40 9.79
N SER A 171 -3.58 -4.77 8.86
CA SER A 171 -3.91 -4.70 7.44
C SER A 171 -3.04 -5.54 6.51
N ALA A 172 -3.68 -6.19 5.53
CA ALA A 172 -3.01 -6.77 4.37
C ALA A 172 -2.71 -5.75 3.25
N ASN A 173 -3.00 -4.45 3.45
CA ASN A 173 -2.76 -3.38 2.48
C ASN A 173 -1.67 -2.43 2.99
N VAL A 174 -0.62 -2.22 2.21
CA VAL A 174 0.54 -1.36 2.57
C VAL A 174 0.11 0.09 2.88
N GLY A 175 -0.79 0.67 2.09
CA GLY A 175 -1.34 2.01 2.29
C GLY A 175 -2.10 2.15 3.61
N LYS A 176 -2.96 1.17 3.91
CA LYS A 176 -3.73 1.16 5.16
C LYS A 176 -2.83 0.90 6.37
N LEU A 177 -1.90 -0.05 6.27
CA LEU A 177 -0.96 -0.36 7.36
C LEU A 177 -0.07 0.83 7.70
N SER A 178 0.60 1.45 6.72
CA SER A 178 1.41 2.65 6.96
C SER A 178 0.61 3.79 7.59
N SER A 179 -0.63 4.03 7.11
CA SER A 179 -1.53 5.02 7.71
C SER A 179 -1.89 4.68 9.16
N GLN A 180 -2.16 3.42 9.49
CA GLN A 180 -2.42 2.97 10.87
C GLN A 180 -1.20 3.18 11.77
N LEU A 181 0.01 2.88 11.30
CA LEU A 181 1.25 3.10 12.04
C LEU A 181 1.46 4.61 12.32
N GLU A 182 1.33 5.46 11.29
CA GLU A 182 1.45 6.92 11.42
C GLU A 182 0.43 7.49 12.41
N GLN A 183 -0.84 7.08 12.33
CA GLN A 183 -1.90 7.48 13.27
C GLN A 183 -1.61 7.07 14.72
N LYS A 184 -0.75 6.07 14.93
CA LYS A 184 -0.31 5.59 16.24
C LYS A 184 1.03 6.18 16.66
N GLY A 185 1.46 7.26 16.00
CA GLY A 185 2.62 8.05 16.38
C GLY A 185 3.94 7.52 15.82
N TRP A 186 3.91 6.61 14.84
CA TRP A 186 5.14 6.23 14.13
C TRP A 186 5.63 7.41 13.30
N GLN A 187 6.93 7.69 13.39
CA GLN A 187 7.53 8.86 12.77
C GLN A 187 8.18 8.50 11.44
N LYS A 188 7.94 9.31 10.41
CA LYS A 188 8.69 9.20 9.16
C LYS A 188 10.13 9.65 9.37
N VAL A 189 11.07 8.83 8.91
CA VAL A 189 12.50 9.16 8.94
C VAL A 189 13.11 9.01 7.53
N PRO A 190 14.18 9.74 7.21
CA PRO A 190 14.94 9.53 5.98
C PRO A 190 15.47 8.10 5.84
N LEU A 191 15.55 7.60 4.60
CA LEU A 191 15.96 6.23 4.30
C LEU A 191 17.40 5.93 4.75
N ASP A 192 18.31 6.88 4.58
CA ASP A 192 19.70 6.83 5.04
C ASP A 192 19.83 6.84 6.56
N GLN A 193 18.75 7.14 7.28
CA GLN A 193 18.67 7.09 8.74
C GLN A 193 17.91 5.85 9.25
N ALA A 194 17.57 4.90 8.39
CA ALA A 194 16.88 3.67 8.79
C ALA A 194 17.68 2.90 9.85
N LYS A 195 16.99 2.36 10.85
CA LYS A 195 17.56 1.59 11.95
C LYS A 195 16.85 0.24 12.09
N PRO A 196 17.47 -0.75 12.75
CA PRO A 196 16.79 -1.99 13.11
C PRO A 196 15.44 -1.71 13.78
N GLY A 197 14.42 -2.45 13.36
CA GLY A 197 13.05 -2.36 13.85
C GLY A 197 12.18 -1.31 13.18
N ASP A 198 12.75 -0.46 12.33
CA ASP A 198 11.94 0.45 11.52
C ASP A 198 11.16 -0.35 10.46
N VAL A 199 9.97 0.12 10.11
CA VAL A 199 9.16 -0.42 9.01
C VAL A 199 9.47 0.38 7.75
N ILE A 200 9.95 -0.28 6.71
CA ILE A 200 10.25 0.33 5.41
C ILE A 200 9.19 -0.07 4.39
N TYR A 201 8.67 0.90 3.64
CA TYR A 201 7.69 0.64 2.59
C TYR A 201 7.95 1.51 1.37
N GLY A 202 7.48 1.05 0.21
CA GLY A 202 7.69 1.75 -1.04
C GLY A 202 6.54 1.59 -2.02
N GLY A 203 6.27 2.65 -2.77
CA GLY A 203 5.28 2.70 -3.84
C GLY A 203 5.92 2.50 -5.21
N ARG A 204 5.37 1.62 -6.04
CA ARG A 204 5.91 1.41 -7.39
C ARG A 204 5.63 2.63 -8.28
N LEU A 205 6.63 3.03 -9.06
CA LEU A 205 6.53 4.15 -10.01
C LEU A 205 5.33 4.00 -10.95
N GLY A 206 4.59 5.10 -11.12
CA GLY A 206 3.38 5.14 -11.96
C GLY A 206 2.20 4.32 -11.42
N LYS A 207 2.25 3.86 -10.16
CA LYS A 207 1.15 3.15 -9.50
C LYS A 207 0.66 3.93 -8.28
N ASP A 208 -0.62 3.75 -7.97
CA ASP A 208 -1.19 4.19 -6.71
C ASP A 208 -0.87 3.15 -5.63
N TRP A 209 0.16 3.41 -4.84
CA TRP A 209 0.61 2.52 -3.78
C TRP A 209 -0.40 2.43 -2.63
N ARG A 210 -1.22 3.47 -2.41
CA ARG A 210 -2.25 3.49 -1.35
C ARG A 210 -3.42 2.56 -1.66
N ALA A 211 -3.65 2.28 -2.94
CA ALA A 211 -4.64 1.29 -3.36
C ALA A 211 -4.26 -0.15 -2.91
N GLY A 212 -3.01 -0.39 -2.51
CA GLY A 212 -2.51 -1.69 -2.08
C GLY A 212 -2.29 -2.69 -3.20
N GLY A 213 -2.32 -3.98 -2.86
CA GLY A 213 -2.03 -5.06 -3.79
C GLY A 213 -0.58 -5.02 -4.29
N GLY A 214 -0.37 -5.38 -5.57
CA GLY A 214 0.97 -5.44 -6.18
C GLY A 214 1.59 -4.09 -6.55
N ASN A 215 1.04 -2.97 -6.06
CA ASN A 215 1.50 -1.60 -6.33
C ASN A 215 2.51 -1.10 -5.30
N ALA A 216 2.72 -1.83 -4.20
CA ALA A 216 3.59 -1.43 -3.12
C ALA A 216 4.32 -2.63 -2.54
N HIS A 217 5.37 -2.35 -1.77
CA HIS A 217 6.09 -3.35 -1.00
C HIS A 217 6.40 -2.81 0.41
N ILE A 218 6.58 -3.70 1.37
CA ILE A 218 6.81 -3.36 2.77
C ILE A 218 7.60 -4.47 3.46
N GLY A 219 8.44 -4.08 4.41
CA GLY A 219 9.22 -4.97 5.26
C GLY A 219 9.66 -4.29 6.56
N ILE A 220 10.46 -5.01 7.35
CA ILE A 220 11.03 -4.55 8.63
C ILE A 220 12.55 -4.59 8.50
N VAL A 221 13.25 -3.54 8.93
CA VAL A 221 14.72 -3.51 8.95
C VAL A 221 15.22 -4.41 10.09
N GLY A 222 16.03 -5.41 9.78
CA GLY A 222 16.66 -6.32 10.73
C GLY A 222 17.86 -5.71 11.46
N GLN A 223 18.43 -6.44 12.41
CA GLN A 223 19.66 -6.07 13.13
C GLN A 223 20.87 -5.97 12.19
N ASP A 224 20.87 -6.77 11.12
CA ASP A 224 21.92 -6.76 10.09
C ASP A 224 21.74 -5.66 9.04
N GLY A 225 20.75 -4.78 9.20
CA GLY A 225 20.42 -3.70 8.26
C GLY A 225 19.72 -4.18 6.98
N LYS A 226 19.44 -5.48 6.83
CA LYS A 226 18.62 -6.00 5.72
C LYS A 226 17.15 -5.76 5.97
N VAL A 227 16.35 -5.84 4.91
CA VAL A 227 14.90 -5.77 4.99
C VAL A 227 14.34 -7.18 5.03
N TRP A 228 13.70 -7.51 6.14
CA TRP A 228 12.86 -8.69 6.27
C TRP A 228 11.51 -8.42 5.63
N HIS A 229 11.17 -9.17 4.59
CA HIS A 229 9.91 -9.02 3.87
C HIS A 229 9.39 -10.35 3.35
N ASN A 230 8.12 -10.36 2.93
CA ASN A 230 7.53 -11.51 2.27
C ASN A 230 7.92 -11.52 0.79
N ASP A 231 8.55 -12.60 0.34
CA ASP A 231 8.78 -12.86 -1.08
C ASP A 231 7.48 -13.23 -1.80
N SER A 232 7.16 -12.48 -2.85
CA SER A 232 5.88 -12.63 -3.56
C SER A 232 5.76 -13.92 -4.39
N LYS A 233 6.85 -14.66 -4.61
CA LYS A 233 6.85 -15.91 -5.41
C LYS A 233 6.64 -17.14 -4.53
N THR A 234 7.34 -17.19 -3.40
CA THR A 234 7.38 -18.31 -2.45
C THR A 234 6.41 -18.09 -1.28
N GLY A 235 6.12 -16.84 -0.95
CA GLY A 235 5.38 -16.43 0.24
C GLY A 235 6.20 -16.53 1.53
N ASN A 236 7.50 -16.81 1.43
CA ASN A 236 8.39 -16.94 2.57
C ASN A 236 8.83 -15.56 3.06
N TRP A 237 9.03 -15.45 4.37
CA TRP A 237 9.64 -14.30 5.01
C TRP A 237 11.17 -14.41 4.90
N GLN A 238 11.80 -13.48 4.20
CA GLN A 238 13.23 -13.54 3.89
C GLN A 238 13.89 -12.16 4.09
N ALA A 239 15.22 -12.15 4.16
CA ALA A 239 16.01 -10.93 4.31
C ALA A 239 16.78 -10.61 3.03
N ASP A 240 16.60 -9.41 2.51
CA ASP A 240 17.29 -8.88 1.34
C ASP A 240 17.88 -7.50 1.64
N SER A 241 18.86 -7.05 0.84
CA SER A 241 19.34 -5.66 0.98
C SER A 241 18.24 -4.66 0.62
N VAL A 242 18.29 -3.45 1.19
CA VAL A 242 17.34 -2.37 0.86
C VAL A 242 17.23 -2.16 -0.65
N ALA A 243 18.36 -2.14 -1.37
CA ALA A 243 18.40 -1.97 -2.82
C ALA A 243 17.76 -3.15 -3.59
N SER A 244 17.83 -4.38 -3.07
CA SER A 244 17.19 -5.55 -3.67
C SER A 244 15.68 -5.56 -3.43
N SER A 245 15.22 -5.19 -2.23
CA SER A 245 13.79 -5.12 -1.90
C SER A 245 13.09 -3.91 -2.52
N PHE A 246 13.80 -2.78 -2.63
CA PHE A 246 13.33 -1.50 -3.17
C PHE A 246 14.23 -0.98 -4.30
N PRO A 247 14.33 -1.69 -5.43
CA PRO A 247 15.14 -1.27 -6.57
C PRO A 247 14.74 0.13 -7.08
N PRO A 248 15.69 1.06 -7.28
CA PRO A 248 15.41 2.41 -7.74
C PRO A 248 14.62 2.48 -9.04
N GLU A 249 14.81 1.54 -9.98
CA GLU A 249 14.07 1.52 -11.24
C GLU A 249 12.58 1.18 -11.08
N LYS A 250 12.17 0.61 -9.92
CA LYS A 250 10.77 0.29 -9.64
C LYS A 250 10.13 1.25 -8.65
N TYR A 251 10.89 1.80 -7.72
CA TYR A 251 10.36 2.63 -6.63
C TYR A 251 10.83 4.10 -6.70
N GLY A 252 11.98 4.38 -7.32
CA GLY A 252 12.59 5.71 -7.31
C GLY A 252 12.72 6.26 -5.90
N GLU A 253 12.31 7.51 -5.70
CA GLU A 253 12.27 8.17 -4.38
C GLU A 253 11.02 7.81 -3.56
N GLN A 254 10.14 6.94 -4.06
CA GLN A 254 8.91 6.53 -3.36
C GLN A 254 9.19 5.42 -2.35
N VAL A 255 10.17 5.63 -1.48
CA VAL A 255 10.55 4.74 -0.39
C VAL A 255 10.57 5.54 0.90
N TRP A 256 9.87 5.04 1.92
CA TRP A 256 9.69 5.71 3.19
C TRP A 256 9.97 4.75 4.34
N VAL A 257 10.42 5.30 5.46
CA VAL A 257 10.74 4.55 6.67
C VAL A 257 9.91 5.10 7.82
N LEU A 258 9.26 4.21 8.58
CA LEU A 258 8.50 4.51 9.78
C LEU A 258 9.22 3.95 11.00
N ARG A 259 9.57 4.85 11.91
CA ARG A 259 10.17 4.52 13.19
C ARG A 259 9.07 4.38 14.26
N PRO A 260 9.04 3.28 15.03
CA PRO A 260 8.10 3.12 16.12
C PRO A 260 8.32 4.19 17.21
N PRO A 261 7.25 4.59 17.92
CA PRO A 261 7.39 5.48 19.07
C PRO A 261 8.21 4.78 20.16
N GLN A 262 9.11 5.54 20.80
CA GLN A 262 9.89 5.02 21.93
C GLN A 262 9.08 4.98 23.24
N ALA A 263 7.99 5.75 23.31
CA ALA A 263 7.01 5.69 24.38
C ALA A 263 5.85 4.76 24.00
N ASN A 264 5.22 4.11 24.99
CA ASN A 264 4.05 3.23 24.81
C ASN A 264 4.31 1.96 24.00
N ILE A 265 5.48 1.35 24.22
CA ILE A 265 5.82 0.05 23.64
C ILE A 265 5.03 -1.02 24.41
N PRO A 266 4.26 -1.89 23.75
CA PRO A 266 3.58 -2.99 24.42
C PRO A 266 4.59 -3.85 25.19
N ASP A 267 4.30 -4.17 26.46
CA ASP A 267 5.20 -4.99 27.31
C ASP A 267 5.00 -6.50 27.07
N LYS A 268 4.89 -6.89 25.79
CA LYS A 268 4.71 -8.29 25.39
C LYS A 268 6.06 -8.89 24.98
N PRO A 269 6.59 -9.90 25.68
CA PRO A 269 7.88 -10.48 25.31
C PRO A 269 7.84 -11.00 23.87
N VAL A 270 8.98 -10.91 23.16
CA VAL A 270 9.10 -11.49 21.82
C VAL A 270 8.99 -13.01 21.95
N PRO A 271 8.04 -13.68 21.26
CA PRO A 271 7.87 -15.13 21.38
C PRO A 271 9.11 -15.90 20.92
N ASP A 272 9.41 -17.02 21.57
CA ASP A 272 10.64 -17.80 21.34
C ASP A 272 10.68 -18.54 19.99
N GLY A 273 9.60 -18.49 19.19
CA GLY A 273 9.51 -19.10 17.87
C GLY A 273 8.94 -18.16 16.81
N PRO A 274 8.87 -18.60 15.54
CA PRO A 274 8.18 -17.86 14.48
C PRO A 274 6.73 -17.62 14.87
N VAL A 275 6.16 -16.52 14.37
CA VAL A 275 4.74 -16.20 14.58
C VAL A 275 3.93 -17.39 14.10
N ARG A 276 3.36 -18.11 15.05
CA ARG A 276 2.26 -19.01 14.79
C ARG A 276 1.04 -18.12 14.90
N PRO A 277 0.28 -17.88 13.81
CA PRO A 277 -1.04 -17.33 14.01
C PRO A 277 -1.77 -18.34 14.88
N ASP A 278 -1.89 -18.02 16.16
CA ASP A 278 -2.83 -18.70 17.02
C ASP A 278 -4.14 -18.65 16.27
N ARG A 279 -4.68 -19.85 15.97
CA ARG A 279 -6.03 -20.05 15.45
C ARG A 279 -6.88 -18.98 16.09
N ALA A 280 -7.33 -18.03 15.26
CA ALA A 280 -7.99 -16.80 15.67
C ALA A 280 -8.58 -16.98 17.06
N HIS A 281 -8.03 -16.33 18.09
CA HIS A 281 -8.67 -16.31 19.40
C HIS A 281 -10.15 -16.06 19.11
N PRO A 282 -11.04 -17.05 19.30
CA PRO A 282 -12.45 -16.78 19.14
C PRO A 282 -12.74 -15.62 20.09
N PRO A 283 -13.56 -14.63 19.70
CA PRO A 283 -13.91 -13.55 20.62
C PRO A 283 -14.30 -14.19 21.95
N SER A 284 -13.62 -13.81 23.04
CA SER A 284 -13.76 -14.46 24.35
C SER A 284 -15.22 -14.77 24.65
N PRO A 285 -15.62 -16.06 24.74
CA PRO A 285 -16.97 -16.39 25.16
C PRO A 285 -17.04 -16.20 26.68
N GLY A 286 -17.94 -15.34 27.14
CA GLY A 286 -18.35 -15.28 28.54
C GLY A 286 -17.56 -14.33 29.43
N ARG A 287 -18.06 -13.10 29.57
CA ARG A 287 -18.19 -12.52 30.92
C ARG A 287 -19.60 -12.80 31.39
N ASP A 288 -19.69 -13.61 32.43
CA ASP A 288 -20.92 -14.01 33.11
C ASP A 288 -21.74 -12.79 33.55
N HIS A 289 -22.88 -12.58 32.88
CA HIS A 289 -23.98 -11.82 33.45
C HIS A 289 -24.61 -12.66 34.55
N ARG A 290 -24.21 -12.41 35.80
CA ARG A 290 -25.00 -12.83 36.96
C ARG A 290 -26.44 -12.27 36.84
N PRO A 291 -27.47 -13.05 37.16
CA PRO A 291 -28.85 -12.57 37.11
C PRO A 291 -29.06 -11.46 38.13
N ARG A 292 -29.51 -10.29 37.68
CA ARG A 292 -30.05 -9.26 38.56
C ARG A 292 -31.45 -9.70 39.03
N PRO A 293 -31.79 -9.54 40.32
CA PRO A 293 -33.12 -9.84 40.81
C PRO A 293 -34.16 -8.87 40.23
N HIS A 294 -35.31 -9.43 39.88
CA HIS A 294 -36.48 -8.74 39.37
C HIS A 294 -36.95 -7.66 40.34
N TYR A 295 -37.05 -6.42 39.84
CA TYR A 295 -37.91 -5.39 40.41
C TYR A 295 -38.83 -4.90 39.29
N VAL A 296 -40.13 -5.07 39.49
CA VAL A 296 -41.19 -4.64 38.56
C VAL A 296 -41.93 -3.50 39.24
N PRO A 297 -41.98 -2.30 38.63
CA PRO A 297 -43.10 -1.41 38.82
C PRO A 297 -44.04 -1.50 37.61
N GLU A 298 -45.33 -1.53 37.94
CA GLU A 298 -46.47 -1.53 37.03
C GLU A 298 -46.50 -0.25 36.19
N ASP A 299 -46.33 -0.39 34.87
CA ASP A 299 -47.07 0.39 33.89
C ASP A 299 -46.97 -0.31 32.53
N VAL A 300 -48.09 -0.87 32.08
CA VAL A 300 -48.19 -1.79 30.94
C VAL A 300 -48.38 -1.00 29.66
N THR A 301 -47.27 -0.75 28.94
CA THR A 301 -47.33 -0.63 27.47
C THR A 301 -47.18 -2.03 26.85
N PRO A 302 -47.92 -2.38 25.78
CA PRO A 302 -47.88 -3.71 25.18
C PRO A 302 -46.45 -4.10 24.76
N ARG A 303 -46.03 -5.32 25.13
CA ARG A 303 -44.69 -5.85 24.85
C ARG A 303 -44.56 -6.25 23.37
N PRO A 304 -43.37 -6.08 22.75
CA PRO A 304 -43.08 -6.51 21.38
C PRO A 304 -43.10 -8.03 21.11
N ASP A 305 -43.56 -8.84 22.06
CA ASP A 305 -43.44 -10.31 22.02
C ASP A 305 -44.56 -10.99 21.20
N ASP A 306 -45.51 -10.22 20.66
CA ASP A 306 -46.64 -10.73 19.84
C ASP A 306 -46.36 -10.77 18.32
N TYR A 307 -45.11 -10.57 17.88
CA TYR A 307 -44.79 -10.69 16.45
C TYR A 307 -44.70 -12.16 16.02
N SER A 308 -45.79 -12.69 15.46
CA SER A 308 -45.76 -13.92 14.64
C SER A 308 -45.29 -13.56 13.22
N PRO A 309 -44.14 -14.08 12.74
CA PRO A 309 -43.65 -13.84 11.40
C PRO A 309 -44.70 -14.25 10.36
N ARG A 310 -44.93 -13.40 9.35
CA ARG A 310 -45.82 -13.76 8.25
C ARG A 310 -45.11 -14.77 7.34
N PRO A 311 -45.84 -15.65 6.63
CA PRO A 311 -45.25 -16.53 5.63
C PRO A 311 -44.47 -15.71 4.58
N GLY A 312 -43.14 -15.81 4.60
CA GLY A 312 -42.22 -15.06 3.72
C GLY A 312 -41.20 -14.20 4.47
N ASP A 313 -41.40 -13.92 5.76
CA ASP A 313 -40.42 -13.22 6.59
C ASP A 313 -39.26 -14.15 6.98
N ASP A 314 -38.02 -13.68 6.86
CA ASP A 314 -36.86 -14.39 7.41
C ASP A 314 -36.95 -14.34 8.95
N PRO A 315 -37.08 -15.49 9.64
CA PRO A 315 -37.30 -15.53 11.09
C PRO A 315 -36.13 -14.95 11.90
N ASN A 316 -35.00 -14.64 11.26
CA ASN A 316 -33.84 -13.99 11.88
C ASN A 316 -33.83 -12.46 11.72
N ILE A 317 -34.84 -11.87 11.08
CA ILE A 317 -34.92 -10.43 10.83
C ILE A 317 -36.05 -9.85 11.69
N ARG A 318 -35.69 -9.03 12.68
CA ARG A 318 -36.70 -8.27 13.43
C ARG A 318 -37.24 -7.15 12.54
N PRO A 319 -38.53 -6.79 12.61
CA PRO A 319 -39.10 -5.70 11.80
C PRO A 319 -38.33 -4.37 11.92
N GLU A 320 -37.85 -4.04 13.12
CA GLU A 320 -37.00 -2.89 13.42
C GLU A 320 -35.65 -2.87 12.67
N ASP A 321 -35.13 -4.04 12.29
CA ASP A 321 -33.91 -4.16 11.50
C ASP A 321 -34.14 -3.86 10.01
N SER A 322 -35.36 -4.06 9.52
CA SER A 322 -35.75 -3.76 8.14
C SER A 322 -35.78 -2.26 7.89
N GLU A 323 -36.36 -1.49 8.83
CA GLU A 323 -36.51 -0.04 8.71
C GLU A 323 -35.15 0.70 8.66
N ARG A 324 -34.15 0.25 9.43
CA ARG A 324 -32.82 0.88 9.42
C ARG A 324 -32.06 0.64 8.12
N ASN A 325 -32.16 -0.58 7.57
CA ASN A 325 -31.58 -0.89 6.26
C ASN A 325 -32.23 -0.05 5.16
N ILE A 326 -33.54 0.13 5.25
CA ILE A 326 -34.29 0.99 4.32
C ILE A 326 -33.73 2.42 4.35
N GLU A 327 -33.40 2.96 5.52
CA GLU A 327 -32.85 4.31 5.62
C GLU A 327 -31.44 4.43 5.04
N ALA A 328 -30.54 3.48 5.32
CA ALA A 328 -29.20 3.46 4.72
C ALA A 328 -29.26 3.38 3.19
N ASN A 329 -30.09 2.49 2.65
CA ASN A 329 -30.27 2.33 1.21
C ASN A 329 -30.87 3.59 0.58
N LYS A 330 -31.87 4.22 1.22
CA LYS A 330 -32.44 5.50 0.77
C LYS A 330 -31.40 6.61 0.70
N ARG A 331 -30.51 6.74 1.69
CA ARG A 331 -29.42 7.73 1.66
C ARG A 331 -28.49 7.49 0.47
N ILE A 332 -28.06 6.24 0.28
CA ILE A 332 -27.18 5.85 -0.83
C ILE A 332 -27.84 6.15 -2.18
N LEU A 333 -29.10 5.75 -2.38
CA LEU A 333 -29.86 6.00 -3.61
C LEU A 333 -30.02 7.48 -3.89
N LYS A 334 -30.41 8.26 -2.88
CA LYS A 334 -30.58 9.71 -3.01
C LYS A 334 -29.28 10.37 -3.49
N LYS A 335 -28.13 9.97 -2.95
CA LYS A 335 -26.82 10.49 -3.37
C LYS A 335 -26.41 9.96 -4.73
N ALA A 336 -26.66 8.71 -5.05
CA ALA A 336 -26.37 8.14 -6.37
C ALA A 336 -27.15 8.85 -7.50
N ALA A 337 -28.46 9.06 -7.30
CA ALA A 337 -29.33 9.71 -8.27
C ALA A 337 -29.00 11.20 -8.45
N ALA A 338 -28.75 11.94 -7.35
CA ALA A 338 -28.43 13.37 -7.40
C ALA A 338 -27.11 13.70 -8.11
N ASN A 339 -26.28 12.71 -8.43
CA ASN A 339 -24.97 12.90 -9.03
C ASN A 339 -24.84 12.32 -10.45
N VAL A 340 -25.94 11.93 -11.09
CA VAL A 340 -25.94 11.54 -12.51
C VAL A 340 -25.32 12.66 -13.37
N ASP A 341 -24.58 12.27 -14.39
CA ASP A 341 -23.79 13.09 -15.32
C ASP A 341 -22.56 13.80 -14.73
N ARG A 342 -22.29 13.64 -13.42
CA ARG A 342 -21.09 14.19 -12.78
C ARG A 342 -19.88 13.27 -12.97
N ARG A 343 -18.69 13.85 -12.93
CA ARG A 343 -17.41 13.14 -12.89
C ARG A 343 -17.01 12.88 -11.43
N LEU A 344 -17.75 12.02 -10.73
CA LEU A 344 -17.53 11.77 -9.29
C LEU A 344 -16.09 11.34 -8.97
N TRP A 345 -15.48 10.51 -9.82
CA TRP A 345 -14.06 10.13 -9.68
C TRP A 345 -13.11 11.33 -9.65
N ALA A 346 -13.44 12.45 -10.32
CA ALA A 346 -12.61 13.66 -10.34
C ALA A 346 -12.72 14.48 -9.06
N GLN A 347 -13.74 14.22 -8.23
CA GLN A 347 -13.96 14.84 -6.93
C GLN A 347 -13.37 14.01 -5.78
N SER A 348 -12.92 12.79 -6.07
CA SER A 348 -12.32 11.90 -5.08
C SER A 348 -10.83 12.15 -4.92
N ASP A 349 -10.26 11.71 -3.80
CA ASP A 349 -8.81 11.69 -3.54
C ASP A 349 -8.02 10.88 -4.59
N PHE A 350 -8.72 10.12 -5.42
CA PHE A 350 -8.16 9.24 -6.45
C PHE A 350 -8.22 9.84 -7.86
N ALA A 351 -8.54 11.13 -8.02
CA ALA A 351 -8.68 11.76 -9.34
C ALA A 351 -7.48 11.50 -10.27
N ASN A 352 -6.26 11.52 -9.70
CA ASN A 352 -5.01 11.27 -10.42
C ASN A 352 -4.75 9.77 -10.70
N SER A 353 -5.34 8.86 -9.92
CA SER A 353 -5.15 7.40 -10.02
C SER A 353 -6.03 6.74 -11.08
N VAL A 354 -7.11 7.39 -11.53
CA VAL A 354 -8.17 6.75 -12.34
C VAL A 354 -8.05 6.93 -13.86
N LYS A 355 -6.90 7.40 -14.35
CA LYS A 355 -6.59 7.59 -15.79
C LYS A 355 -7.68 8.38 -16.53
N GLY A 356 -8.05 9.54 -16.00
CA GLY A 356 -9.11 10.38 -16.55
C GLY A 356 -10.49 9.71 -16.56
N GLY A 357 -10.80 8.94 -15.51
CA GLY A 357 -12.09 8.29 -15.30
C GLY A 357 -12.25 6.91 -15.92
N ARG A 358 -11.27 6.41 -16.69
CA ARG A 358 -11.31 5.05 -17.28
C ARG A 358 -11.39 3.95 -16.22
N LEU A 359 -10.76 4.18 -15.07
CA LEU A 359 -10.76 3.26 -13.92
C LEU A 359 -11.55 3.86 -12.73
N GLY A 360 -12.45 4.80 -13.00
CA GLY A 360 -13.12 5.59 -11.96
C GLY A 360 -14.33 4.92 -11.30
N CYS A 361 -14.64 3.65 -11.57
CA CYS A 361 -15.85 2.99 -11.02
C CYS A 361 -15.84 2.90 -9.50
N ALA A 362 -14.80 2.31 -8.90
CA ALA A 362 -14.68 2.24 -7.45
C ALA A 362 -14.52 3.62 -6.80
N ALA A 363 -13.70 4.50 -7.39
CA ALA A 363 -13.56 5.87 -6.88
C ALA A 363 -14.88 6.64 -6.86
N SER A 364 -15.74 6.47 -7.88
CA SER A 364 -17.05 7.12 -7.92
C SER A 364 -18.03 6.52 -6.91
N VAL A 365 -18.04 5.20 -6.74
CA VAL A 365 -18.86 4.55 -5.70
C VAL A 365 -18.40 4.96 -4.30
N SER A 366 -17.08 5.01 -4.06
CA SER A 366 -16.49 5.56 -2.84
C SER A 366 -17.01 6.95 -2.54
N GLU A 367 -17.05 7.84 -3.53
CA GLU A 367 -17.56 9.20 -3.36
C GLU A 367 -19.05 9.22 -2.99
N VAL A 368 -19.89 8.43 -3.68
CA VAL A 368 -21.33 8.29 -3.33
C VAL A 368 -21.50 7.79 -1.90
N LEU A 369 -20.72 6.79 -1.49
CA LEU A 369 -20.81 6.20 -0.15
C LEU A 369 -20.35 7.20 0.93
N LYS A 370 -19.25 7.94 0.71
CA LYS A 370 -18.81 9.03 1.59
C LYS A 370 -19.89 10.10 1.75
N MET A 371 -20.51 10.54 0.65
CA MET A 371 -21.64 11.50 0.68
C MET A 371 -22.87 10.97 1.43
N SER A 372 -22.97 9.64 1.60
CA SER A 372 -24.08 8.96 2.28
C SER A 372 -23.78 8.66 3.76
N GLY A 373 -22.61 9.07 4.27
CA GLY A 373 -22.16 8.89 5.65
C GLY A 373 -21.12 7.77 5.85
N PHE A 374 -20.82 6.98 4.82
CA PHE A 374 -19.88 5.87 4.90
C PHE A 374 -18.44 6.31 4.60
N HIS A 375 -17.88 7.18 5.45
CA HIS A 375 -16.58 7.81 5.22
C HIS A 375 -15.39 6.83 5.08
N TYR A 376 -15.52 5.62 5.64
CA TYR A 376 -14.52 4.57 5.51
C TYR A 376 -14.40 4.00 4.08
N ALA A 377 -15.41 4.20 3.23
CA ALA A 377 -15.48 3.63 1.88
C ALA A 377 -14.53 4.36 0.91
N ASN A 378 -13.22 4.23 1.13
CA ASN A 378 -12.20 5.01 0.45
C ASN A 378 -11.24 4.14 -0.38
N SER A 379 -11.61 3.78 -1.60
CA SER A 379 -10.73 3.04 -2.50
C SER A 379 -11.03 3.28 -3.99
N ALA A 380 -9.99 3.40 -4.81
CA ALA A 380 -10.09 3.41 -6.27
C ALA A 380 -10.10 2.00 -6.90
N GLY A 381 -9.88 0.94 -6.12
CA GLY A 381 -9.89 -0.44 -6.58
C GLY A 381 -11.20 -1.14 -6.22
N VAL A 382 -11.78 -1.90 -7.15
CA VAL A 382 -13.02 -2.67 -6.89
C VAL A 382 -12.80 -3.69 -5.77
N GLY A 383 -11.70 -4.45 -5.80
CA GLY A 383 -11.35 -5.39 -4.74
C GLY A 383 -11.19 -4.71 -3.39
N GLY A 384 -10.35 -3.67 -3.33
CA GLY A 384 -10.11 -2.90 -2.10
C GLY A 384 -11.39 -2.30 -1.51
N LEU A 385 -12.28 -1.73 -2.34
CA LEU A 385 -13.55 -1.20 -1.87
C LEU A 385 -14.47 -2.32 -1.33
N VAL A 386 -14.58 -3.44 -2.03
CA VAL A 386 -15.38 -4.60 -1.58
C VAL A 386 -14.86 -5.13 -0.24
N ASP A 387 -13.55 -5.24 -0.07
CA ASP A 387 -12.95 -5.72 1.17
C ASP A 387 -13.17 -4.74 2.33
N ILE A 388 -13.03 -3.44 2.09
CA ILE A 388 -13.36 -2.40 3.07
C ILE A 388 -14.82 -2.51 3.51
N LEU A 389 -15.76 -2.63 2.57
CA LEU A 389 -17.19 -2.72 2.90
C LEU A 389 -17.49 -3.97 3.73
N LYS A 390 -16.95 -5.14 3.35
CA LYS A 390 -17.12 -6.38 4.14
C LYS A 390 -16.53 -6.27 5.54
N GLN A 391 -15.34 -5.65 5.69
CA GLN A 391 -14.72 -5.39 7.00
C GLN A 391 -15.59 -4.49 7.89
N GLN A 392 -16.45 -3.67 7.29
CA GLN A 392 -17.39 -2.78 7.97
C GLN A 392 -18.78 -3.41 8.12
N GLY A 393 -18.89 -4.74 8.01
CA GLY A 393 -20.12 -5.48 8.27
C GLY A 393 -21.11 -5.50 7.10
N TRP A 394 -20.71 -5.11 5.88
CA TRP A 394 -21.57 -5.26 4.72
C TRP A 394 -21.74 -6.73 4.35
N THR A 395 -22.98 -7.15 4.13
CA THR A 395 -23.32 -8.55 3.84
C THR A 395 -23.33 -8.79 2.33
N ARG A 396 -22.60 -9.81 1.88
CA ARG A 396 -22.64 -10.23 0.47
C ARG A 396 -23.91 -11.04 0.20
N VAL A 397 -24.63 -10.65 -0.84
CA VAL A 397 -25.81 -11.36 -1.34
C VAL A 397 -25.66 -11.70 -2.84
N PRO A 398 -26.32 -12.76 -3.34
CA PRO A 398 -26.42 -13.02 -4.78
C PRO A 398 -27.04 -11.84 -5.52
N LEU A 399 -26.65 -11.61 -6.79
CA LEU A 399 -27.21 -10.51 -7.60
C LEU A 399 -28.74 -10.61 -7.76
N SER A 400 -29.31 -11.83 -7.76
CA SER A 400 -30.76 -12.06 -7.81
C SER A 400 -31.51 -11.58 -6.56
N GLN A 401 -30.81 -11.34 -5.46
CA GLN A 401 -31.37 -10.84 -4.20
C GLN A 401 -30.97 -9.38 -3.95
N ALA A 402 -30.35 -8.72 -4.92
CA ALA A 402 -29.92 -7.34 -4.80
C ALA A 402 -31.14 -6.41 -4.68
N GLN A 403 -31.04 -5.42 -3.81
CA GLN A 403 -32.05 -4.41 -3.56
C GLN A 403 -31.51 -3.03 -3.92
N ALA A 404 -32.41 -2.09 -4.21
CA ALA A 404 -32.04 -0.70 -4.45
C ALA A 404 -31.25 -0.15 -3.24
N GLY A 405 -30.11 0.48 -3.50
CA GLY A 405 -29.15 0.96 -2.50
C GLY A 405 -28.00 -0.01 -2.20
N ASP A 406 -28.11 -1.29 -2.56
CA ASP A 406 -26.99 -2.23 -2.44
C ASP A 406 -25.84 -1.83 -3.39
N VAL A 407 -24.60 -2.16 -3.02
CA VAL A 407 -23.43 -1.97 -3.89
C VAL A 407 -23.21 -3.23 -4.72
N VAL A 408 -23.42 -3.17 -6.03
CA VAL A 408 -23.21 -4.29 -6.95
C VAL A 408 -21.79 -4.29 -7.50
N TYR A 409 -21.15 -5.45 -7.56
CA TYR A 409 -19.83 -5.61 -8.16
C TYR A 409 -19.72 -6.91 -8.97
N GLY A 410 -18.81 -6.91 -9.93
CA GLY A 410 -18.55 -8.07 -10.77
C GLY A 410 -17.15 -8.12 -11.33
N GLY A 411 -16.67 -9.34 -11.59
CA GLY A 411 -15.31 -9.63 -12.08
C GLY A 411 -15.33 -10.55 -13.29
N LYS A 412 -14.49 -10.31 -14.31
CA LYS A 412 -14.43 -11.19 -15.49
C LYS A 412 -13.98 -12.60 -15.05
N PRO A 413 -14.63 -13.68 -15.53
CA PRO A 413 -14.20 -15.05 -15.25
C PRO A 413 -12.74 -15.29 -15.62
N GLY A 414 -12.03 -16.09 -14.83
CA GLY A 414 -10.60 -16.38 -15.05
C GLY A 414 -9.66 -15.20 -14.82
N THR A 415 -10.16 -14.03 -14.42
CA THR A 415 -9.34 -12.86 -14.09
C THR A 415 -9.35 -12.58 -12.59
N ARG A 416 -8.25 -12.00 -12.11
CA ARG A 416 -8.12 -11.55 -10.74
C ARG A 416 -8.77 -10.19 -10.59
N TRP A 417 -10.10 -10.16 -10.52
CA TRP A 417 -10.88 -8.92 -10.49
C TRP A 417 -10.51 -7.98 -9.32
N TRP A 418 -10.00 -8.55 -8.23
CA TRP A 418 -9.50 -7.80 -7.07
C TRP A 418 -8.16 -7.09 -7.33
N GLU A 419 -7.39 -7.48 -8.36
CA GLU A 419 -6.14 -6.79 -8.77
C GLU A 419 -6.41 -5.48 -9.53
N GLY A 420 -7.67 -5.12 -9.76
CA GLY A 420 -8.06 -3.91 -10.49
C GLY A 420 -7.89 -4.00 -12.01
N GLY A 421 -7.76 -2.86 -12.69
CA GLY A 421 -7.31 -2.84 -14.10
C GLY A 421 -8.35 -3.20 -15.17
N GLY A 422 -9.62 -2.81 -15.02
CA GLY A 422 -10.66 -2.98 -16.07
C GLY A 422 -11.27 -4.38 -16.19
N ASN A 423 -10.79 -5.32 -15.37
CA ASN A 423 -11.34 -6.67 -15.23
C ASN A 423 -12.51 -6.75 -14.25
N ALA A 424 -12.78 -5.67 -13.52
CA ALA A 424 -13.86 -5.57 -12.56
C ALA A 424 -14.71 -4.34 -12.82
N HIS A 425 -15.93 -4.35 -12.28
CA HIS A 425 -16.82 -3.21 -12.28
C HIS A 425 -17.62 -3.17 -10.98
N ILE A 426 -18.05 -1.97 -10.58
CA ILE A 426 -18.81 -1.73 -9.35
C ILE A 426 -19.76 -0.55 -9.56
N GLY A 427 -20.91 -0.59 -8.90
CA GLY A 427 -21.96 0.41 -8.96
C GLY A 427 -22.91 0.30 -7.77
N VAL A 428 -23.94 1.13 -7.77
CA VAL A 428 -25.02 1.14 -6.77
C VAL A 428 -26.30 0.71 -7.48
N VAL A 429 -26.96 -0.32 -6.96
CA VAL A 429 -28.24 -0.81 -7.49
C VAL A 429 -29.28 0.28 -7.33
N GLY A 430 -29.94 0.66 -8.42
CA GLY A 430 -31.05 1.59 -8.43
C GLY A 430 -32.39 0.88 -8.29
N GLU A 431 -33.46 1.66 -8.34
CA GLU A 431 -34.83 1.13 -8.45
C GLU A 431 -35.06 0.54 -9.86
N ASP A 432 -36.10 -0.27 -10.02
CA ASP A 432 -36.57 -0.78 -11.33
C ASP A 432 -35.50 -1.46 -12.21
N GLY A 433 -34.62 -2.24 -11.57
CA GLY A 433 -33.56 -2.96 -12.28
C GLY A 433 -32.51 -2.04 -12.90
N GLN A 434 -32.36 -0.82 -12.39
CA GLN A 434 -31.32 0.12 -12.80
C GLN A 434 -30.04 -0.05 -11.97
N VAL A 435 -28.95 0.54 -12.44
CA VAL A 435 -27.70 0.67 -11.70
C VAL A 435 -27.05 2.01 -11.98
N PHE A 436 -26.60 2.67 -10.91
CA PHE A 436 -25.77 3.85 -10.99
C PHE A 436 -24.30 3.44 -10.98
N HIS A 437 -23.53 3.85 -11.97
CA HIS A 437 -22.12 3.48 -12.08
C HIS A 437 -21.33 4.51 -12.88
N ASN A 438 -20.00 4.50 -12.75
CA ASN A 438 -19.17 5.27 -13.67
C ASN A 438 -18.89 4.47 -14.93
N SER A 439 -19.46 4.91 -16.05
CA SER A 439 -19.19 4.32 -17.36
C SER A 439 -17.79 4.71 -17.83
N SER A 440 -16.87 3.74 -18.00
CA SER A 440 -15.52 4.01 -18.50
C SER A 440 -15.49 4.68 -19.88
N GLY A 441 -16.51 4.43 -20.72
CA GLY A 441 -16.66 5.05 -22.03
C GLY A 441 -17.13 6.50 -21.95
N ARG A 442 -18.14 6.77 -21.10
CA ARG A 442 -18.71 8.12 -20.92
C ARG A 442 -17.90 8.98 -19.93
N LYS A 443 -17.03 8.36 -19.12
CA LYS A 443 -16.21 8.95 -18.04
C LYS A 443 -17.04 9.75 -17.02
N ARG A 444 -18.29 9.36 -16.81
CA ARG A 444 -19.27 10.03 -15.95
C ARG A 444 -20.07 8.99 -15.18
N TRP A 445 -20.59 9.42 -14.03
CA TRP A 445 -21.60 8.70 -13.28
C TRP A 445 -22.91 8.71 -14.06
N VAL A 446 -23.45 7.53 -14.37
CA VAL A 446 -24.64 7.36 -15.20
C VAL A 446 -25.56 6.32 -14.57
N GLN A 447 -26.83 6.37 -14.98
CA GLN A 447 -27.81 5.35 -14.70
C GLN A 447 -28.01 4.50 -15.97
N ASP A 448 -27.87 3.19 -15.86
CA ASP A 448 -28.13 2.25 -16.96
C ASP A 448 -28.87 1.02 -16.40
N ASN A 449 -29.30 0.13 -17.29
CA ASN A 449 -29.92 -1.13 -16.90
C ASN A 449 -28.92 -2.09 -16.23
N LEU A 450 -29.28 -2.62 -15.06
CA LEU A 450 -28.44 -3.48 -14.22
C LEU A 450 -27.98 -4.76 -14.94
N THR A 451 -28.91 -5.46 -15.61
CA THR A 451 -28.60 -6.73 -16.29
C THR A 451 -27.75 -6.52 -17.54
N THR A 452 -27.81 -5.35 -18.16
CA THR A 452 -26.94 -4.95 -19.27
C THR A 452 -25.52 -4.66 -18.78
N VAL A 453 -25.37 -3.86 -17.72
CA VAL A 453 -24.06 -3.49 -17.18
C VAL A 453 -23.36 -4.69 -16.54
N PHE A 454 -24.10 -5.45 -15.72
CA PHE A 454 -23.63 -6.65 -15.00
C PHE A 454 -24.15 -7.94 -15.64
N ASN A 455 -23.97 -8.08 -16.96
CA ASN A 455 -24.41 -9.25 -17.71
C ASN A 455 -23.51 -10.49 -17.46
N SER A 456 -24.08 -11.68 -17.62
CA SER A 456 -23.39 -12.97 -17.48
C SER A 456 -22.34 -13.21 -18.57
N LYS A 457 -22.50 -12.63 -19.78
CA LYS A 457 -21.48 -12.76 -20.85
C LYS A 457 -20.14 -12.12 -20.44
N ARG A 458 -20.16 -10.99 -19.73
CA ARG A 458 -18.95 -10.28 -19.28
C ARG A 458 -18.40 -10.84 -17.97
N PHE A 459 -19.27 -11.14 -17.01
CA PHE A 459 -18.86 -11.44 -15.64
C PHE A 459 -19.15 -12.88 -15.19
N GLY A 460 -19.80 -13.70 -16.02
CA GLY A 460 -20.23 -15.04 -15.64
C GLY A 460 -21.04 -15.01 -14.34
N ASP A 461 -20.73 -15.94 -13.44
CA ASP A 461 -21.34 -16.03 -12.11
C ASP A 461 -20.61 -15.19 -11.05
N ASN A 462 -19.54 -14.47 -11.43
CA ASN A 462 -18.79 -13.60 -10.53
C ASN A 462 -19.47 -12.24 -10.39
N ARG A 463 -20.74 -12.24 -9.97
CA ARG A 463 -21.58 -11.04 -9.79
C ARG A 463 -22.31 -11.12 -8.47
N TRP A 464 -22.16 -10.09 -7.65
CA TRP A 464 -22.66 -10.06 -6.28
C TRP A 464 -23.11 -8.65 -5.93
N ALA A 465 -23.94 -8.54 -4.89
CA ALA A 465 -24.22 -7.27 -4.26
C ALA A 465 -23.75 -7.29 -2.79
N LEU A 466 -23.42 -6.12 -2.26
CA LEU A 466 -23.13 -5.89 -0.86
C LEU A 466 -24.25 -5.04 -0.29
N ARG A 467 -24.91 -5.55 0.74
CA ARG A 467 -25.94 -4.86 1.50
C ARG A 467 -25.29 -4.13 2.68
N PRO A 468 -25.57 -2.83 2.90
CA PRO A 468 -25.01 -2.11 4.03
C PRO A 468 -25.42 -2.73 5.38
N PRO A 469 -24.60 -2.56 6.42
CA PRO A 469 -24.95 -2.96 7.77
C PRO A 469 -26.09 -2.09 8.31
N ARG A 470 -26.84 -2.66 9.26
CA ARG A 470 -27.99 -2.00 9.92
C ARG A 470 -27.61 -0.77 10.74
N ASN A 471 -26.36 -0.70 11.22
CA ASN A 471 -25.83 0.38 12.07
C ASN A 471 -24.72 1.14 11.32
N GLY A 472 -25.11 1.88 10.29
CA GLY A 472 -24.20 2.64 9.42
C GLY A 472 -24.16 4.13 9.72
#